data_AF-A0AB36ER14-F1
#
_entry.id   AF-A0AB36ER14-F1
#
_cell.length_a   1.000
_cell.length_b   1.000
_cell.length_c   1.000
_cell.angle_alpha   90.00
_cell.angle_beta   90.00
_cell.angle_gamma   90.00
#
_symmetry.space_group_name_H-M   'P 1'
#
loop_
_entity.id
_entity.type
_entity.pdbx_description
1 polymer ?
#
loop_
_entity_poly.entity_id
_entity_poly.type
_entity_poly.pdbx_seq_one_letter_code
_entity_poly.pdbx_strand_id
1 'polypeptide(L)'
;MKKIAVFTEGQTEQIFVAGLIKFLAASRDFTIRKLKIYGGGRRAPILLEIDKVAAEDDQASDFYFLLIDCASDSRVISSIKERYQGLVAEGYECIIGIRDLAPDFQRNELIKFREKATLQLESDPVDPLLVIAVMEVEAWFIGEHSHFGRLSEDLTTEAILQSTSIDVETIDVSEIDEPYNKMKQIYDLAGLECTKSRADVERTVGALDFAHLTDPATLSRVESLRPLVNKLTELFEDGLVAPVVDVEDVGLAESL
;
A
#
# COMPACT_ATOMS: atom_id res chain seq x y z
N MET A 1 -18.71 -9.91 3.02
CA MET A 1 -17.37 -9.81 2.40
C MET A 1 -17.23 -8.45 1.76
N LYS A 2 -16.40 -7.57 2.34
CA LYS A 2 -16.01 -6.27 1.80
C LYS A 2 -15.03 -6.49 0.64
N LYS A 3 -15.24 -5.85 -0.52
CA LYS A 3 -14.40 -6.01 -1.71
C LYS A 3 -13.58 -4.74 -1.98
N ILE A 4 -12.27 -4.91 -2.03
CA ILE A 4 -11.30 -3.82 -2.18
C ILE A 4 -10.41 -4.11 -3.39
N ALA A 5 -10.27 -3.13 -4.28
CA ALA A 5 -9.33 -3.20 -5.40
C ALA A 5 -8.16 -2.25 -5.14
N VAL A 6 -6.94 -2.75 -5.26
CA VAL A 6 -5.72 -1.94 -5.15
C VAL A 6 -4.94 -2.06 -6.46
N PHE A 7 -4.72 -0.92 -7.10
CA PHE A 7 -3.92 -0.78 -8.30
C PHE A 7 -2.54 -0.27 -7.91
N THR A 8 -1.51 -1.02 -8.25
CA THR A 8 -0.13 -0.65 -7.99
C THR A 8 0.60 -0.39 -9.29
N GLU A 9 1.57 0.51 -9.22
CA GLU A 9 2.50 0.81 -10.32
C GLU A 9 3.24 -0.44 -10.80
N GLY A 10 3.81 -1.18 -9.86
CA GLY A 10 4.58 -2.36 -10.12
C GLY A 10 4.44 -3.42 -9.04
N GLN A 11 5.48 -4.25 -9.02
CA GLN A 11 5.58 -5.40 -8.14
C GLN A 11 5.96 -5.02 -6.70
N THR A 12 6.79 -3.98 -6.53
CA THR A 12 7.28 -3.54 -5.23
C THR A 12 6.13 -3.12 -4.32
N GLU A 13 5.26 -2.24 -4.81
CA GLU A 13 4.10 -1.78 -4.04
C GLU A 13 3.09 -2.93 -3.85
N GLN A 14 2.93 -3.83 -4.84
CA GLN A 14 2.03 -4.99 -4.69
C GLN A 14 2.45 -5.90 -3.54
N ILE A 15 3.75 -6.20 -3.43
CA ILE A 15 4.29 -7.03 -2.34
C ILE A 15 4.17 -6.29 -1.00
N PHE A 16 4.52 -5.01 -0.98
CA PHE A 16 4.41 -4.16 0.20
C PHE A 16 2.98 -4.11 0.75
N VAL A 17 1.99 -3.79 -0.10
CA VAL A 17 0.57 -3.73 0.28
C VAL A 17 0.07 -5.06 0.79
N ALA A 18 0.47 -6.17 0.15
CA ALA A 18 0.09 -7.49 0.64
C ALA A 18 0.66 -7.77 2.04
N GLY A 19 1.88 -7.33 2.34
CA GLY A 19 2.47 -7.40 3.68
C GLY A 19 1.72 -6.53 4.69
N LEU A 20 1.41 -5.28 4.32
CA LEU A 20 0.68 -4.34 5.17
C LEU A 20 -0.74 -4.83 5.49
N ILE A 21 -1.46 -5.37 4.50
CA ILE A 21 -2.79 -5.98 4.70
C ILE A 21 -2.69 -7.15 5.70
N LYS A 22 -1.72 -8.05 5.52
CA LYS A 22 -1.52 -9.18 6.44
C LYS A 22 -1.24 -8.73 7.87
N PHE A 23 -0.47 -7.65 8.03
CA PHE A 23 -0.20 -7.06 9.33
C PHE A 23 -1.45 -6.44 9.96
N LEU A 24 -2.15 -5.57 9.22
CA LEU A 24 -3.31 -4.82 9.72
C LEU A 24 -4.57 -5.65 9.92
N ALA A 25 -4.75 -6.73 9.15
CA ALA A 25 -5.93 -7.58 9.26
C ALA A 25 -6.07 -8.25 10.63
N ALA A 26 -4.99 -8.32 11.42
CA ALA A 26 -4.97 -8.93 12.76
C ALA A 26 -5.62 -10.32 12.75
N SER A 27 -6.80 -10.48 13.37
CA SER A 27 -7.56 -11.74 13.43
C SER A 27 -8.72 -11.83 12.45
N ARG A 28 -8.83 -10.92 11.48
CA ARG A 28 -9.89 -10.90 10.46
C ARG A 28 -9.52 -11.84 9.31
N ASP A 29 -10.51 -12.56 8.80
CA ASP A 29 -10.31 -13.40 7.63
C ASP A 29 -10.31 -12.57 6.35
N PHE A 30 -9.31 -12.79 5.50
CA PHE A 30 -9.18 -12.10 4.23
C PHE A 30 -8.68 -13.02 3.12
N THR A 31 -9.03 -12.68 1.89
CA THR A 31 -8.46 -13.26 0.69
C THR A 31 -7.77 -12.17 -0.14
N ILE A 32 -6.53 -12.43 -0.57
CA ILE A 32 -5.78 -11.59 -1.50
C ILE A 32 -5.62 -12.35 -2.82
N ARG A 33 -6.16 -11.78 -3.89
CA ARG A 33 -5.89 -12.21 -5.27
C ARG A 33 -4.94 -11.21 -5.92
N LYS A 34 -3.78 -11.68 -6.39
CA LYS A 34 -2.79 -10.85 -7.08
C LYS A 34 -2.85 -11.09 -8.58
N LEU A 35 -3.06 -10.03 -9.33
CA LEU A 35 -3.01 -10.01 -10.78
C LEU A 35 -1.87 -9.11 -11.26
N LYS A 36 -1.41 -9.37 -12.48
CA LYS A 36 -0.51 -8.49 -13.22
C LYS A 36 -1.04 -8.24 -14.62
N ILE A 37 -1.00 -6.98 -15.04
CA ILE A 37 -1.31 -6.60 -16.41
C ILE A 37 -0.09 -6.88 -17.29
N TYR A 38 -0.28 -7.68 -18.33
CA TYR A 38 0.71 -7.93 -19.36
C TYR A 38 0.30 -7.32 -20.69
N GLY A 39 1.26 -6.76 -21.42
CA GLY A 39 1.03 -6.13 -22.72
C GLY A 39 0.57 -4.67 -22.61
N GLY A 40 -0.15 -4.18 -23.62
CA GLY A 40 -0.52 -2.77 -23.80
C GLY A 40 0.18 -2.11 -24.98
N GLY A 41 -0.43 -1.07 -25.54
CA GLY A 41 -0.06 -0.48 -26.83
C GLY A 41 -0.88 -1.06 -27.98
N ARG A 42 -0.25 -1.78 -28.92
CA ARG A 42 -0.95 -2.37 -30.10
C ARG A 42 -1.71 -3.67 -29.82
N ARG A 43 -1.65 -4.21 -28.60
CA ARG A 43 -2.34 -5.43 -28.19
C ARG A 43 -3.16 -5.15 -26.94
N ALA A 44 -4.33 -5.80 -26.85
CA ALA A 44 -5.19 -5.72 -25.69
C ALA A 44 -4.42 -6.21 -24.43
N PRO A 45 -4.49 -5.47 -23.32
CA PRO A 45 -3.88 -5.90 -22.07
C PRO A 45 -4.53 -7.20 -21.57
N ILE A 46 -3.72 -8.11 -21.02
CA ILE A 46 -4.18 -9.37 -20.44
C ILE A 46 -3.90 -9.31 -18.93
N LEU A 47 -4.88 -9.72 -18.13
CA LEU A 47 -4.67 -9.96 -16.70
C LEU A 47 -4.21 -11.40 -16.51
N LEU A 48 -3.06 -11.58 -15.87
CA LEU A 48 -2.59 -12.88 -15.42
C LEU A 48 -2.65 -12.94 -13.90
N GLU A 49 -3.24 -14.01 -13.38
CA GLU A 49 -3.18 -14.32 -11.96
C GLU A 49 -1.79 -14.88 -11.63
N ILE A 50 -1.16 -14.29 -10.62
CA ILE A 50 0.21 -14.63 -10.24
C ILE A 50 0.30 -15.24 -8.85
N ASP A 51 -0.71 -15.02 -7.99
CA ASP A 51 -0.75 -15.53 -6.63
C ASP A 51 -2.17 -15.39 -6.03
N LYS A 52 -2.54 -16.32 -5.14
CA LYS A 52 -3.75 -16.25 -4.31
C LYS A 52 -3.39 -16.65 -2.87
N VAL A 53 -3.65 -15.76 -1.93
CA VAL A 53 -3.60 -16.04 -0.49
C VAL A 53 -5.04 -16.03 0.00
N ALA A 54 -5.54 -17.14 0.53
CA ALA A 54 -6.92 -17.25 1.00
C ALA A 54 -6.94 -17.63 2.49
N ALA A 55 -8.01 -17.25 3.17
CA ALA A 55 -8.33 -17.82 4.49
C ALA A 55 -8.52 -19.35 4.37
N GLU A 56 -8.36 -20.06 5.48
CA GLU A 56 -8.52 -21.53 5.50
C GLU A 56 -9.91 -21.98 5.03
N ASP A 57 -10.92 -21.12 5.21
CA ASP A 57 -12.28 -21.28 4.66
C ASP A 57 -12.59 -20.19 3.61
N ASP A 58 -12.48 -20.55 2.32
CA ASP A 58 -12.68 -19.67 1.15
C ASP A 58 -14.13 -19.12 1.05
N GLN A 59 -15.08 -19.63 1.85
CA GLN A 59 -16.48 -19.19 1.89
C GLN A 59 -16.77 -18.14 2.97
N ALA A 60 -15.83 -17.87 3.89
CA ALA A 60 -16.09 -17.07 5.10
C ALA A 60 -15.25 -15.78 5.23
N SER A 61 -14.46 -15.39 4.21
CA SER A 61 -13.61 -14.18 4.32
C SER A 61 -14.42 -12.90 4.54
N ASP A 62 -14.09 -12.14 5.59
CA ASP A 62 -14.63 -10.82 5.85
C ASP A 62 -14.24 -9.84 4.73
N PHE A 63 -13.03 -10.00 4.19
CA PHE A 63 -12.43 -9.10 3.18
C PHE A 63 -11.92 -9.85 1.95
N TYR A 64 -12.10 -9.23 0.79
CA TYR A 64 -11.50 -9.67 -0.47
C TYR A 64 -10.73 -8.52 -1.10
N PHE A 65 -9.43 -8.73 -1.29
CA PHE A 65 -8.51 -7.80 -1.91
C PHE A 65 -8.11 -8.27 -3.30
N LEU A 66 -8.34 -7.44 -4.31
CA LEU A 66 -7.79 -7.60 -5.66
C LEU A 66 -6.59 -6.66 -5.82
N LEU A 67 -5.37 -7.19 -5.79
CA LEU A 67 -4.15 -6.41 -6.04
C LEU A 67 -3.77 -6.53 -7.51
N ILE A 68 -3.62 -5.41 -8.22
CA ILE A 68 -3.33 -5.35 -9.66
C ILE A 68 -2.02 -4.59 -9.89
N ASP A 69 -0.97 -5.32 -10.27
CA ASP A 69 0.28 -4.73 -10.79
C ASP A 69 0.01 -4.22 -12.23
N CYS A 70 0.07 -2.90 -12.41
CA CYS A 70 -0.21 -2.22 -13.68
C CYS A 70 0.95 -2.31 -14.69
N ALA A 71 2.08 -2.87 -14.27
CA ALA A 71 3.30 -3.15 -15.03
C ALA A 71 3.97 -1.92 -15.67
N SER A 72 3.57 -0.71 -15.30
CA SER A 72 4.25 0.52 -15.67
C SER A 72 3.69 1.71 -14.91
N ASP A 73 4.57 2.67 -14.71
CA ASP A 73 4.39 3.88 -13.92
C ASP A 73 3.08 4.57 -14.27
N SER A 74 2.90 4.99 -15.52
CA SER A 74 1.77 5.85 -15.91
C SER A 74 0.39 5.21 -15.97
N ARG A 75 0.27 3.91 -15.65
CA ARG A 75 -0.97 3.15 -15.92
C ARG A 75 -1.93 3.02 -14.75
N VAL A 76 -1.56 3.39 -13.53
CA VAL A 76 -2.45 3.22 -12.37
C VAL A 76 -3.78 3.95 -12.58
N ILE A 77 -3.72 5.24 -12.92
CA ILE A 77 -4.93 6.07 -13.15
C ILE A 77 -5.75 5.55 -14.34
N SER A 78 -5.10 5.24 -15.48
CA SER A 78 -5.83 4.72 -16.64
C SER A 78 -6.43 3.34 -16.39
N SER A 79 -5.76 2.48 -15.64
CA SER A 79 -6.25 1.14 -15.30
C SER A 79 -7.45 1.21 -14.36
N ILE A 80 -7.45 2.16 -13.41
CA ILE A 80 -8.62 2.43 -12.58
C ILE A 80 -9.78 2.88 -13.49
N LYS A 81 -9.58 3.90 -14.34
CA LYS A 81 -10.62 4.40 -15.27
C LYS A 81 -11.25 3.29 -16.11
N GLU A 82 -10.42 2.47 -16.74
CA GLU A 82 -10.89 1.41 -17.65
C GLU A 82 -11.70 0.34 -16.93
N ARG A 83 -11.49 0.15 -15.62
CA ARG A 83 -12.09 -0.92 -14.83
C ARG A 83 -13.15 -0.45 -13.85
N TYR A 84 -13.23 0.85 -13.61
CA TYR A 84 -14.05 1.45 -12.57
C TYR A 84 -15.50 0.94 -12.59
N GLN A 85 -16.16 1.05 -13.74
CA GLN A 85 -17.55 0.60 -13.91
C GLN A 85 -17.73 -0.91 -13.68
N GLY A 86 -16.75 -1.72 -14.08
CA GLY A 86 -16.76 -3.17 -13.84
C GLY A 86 -16.60 -3.50 -12.35
N LEU A 87 -15.66 -2.83 -11.67
CA LEU A 87 -15.45 -3.00 -10.23
C LEU A 87 -16.70 -2.59 -9.43
N VAL A 88 -17.30 -1.45 -9.75
CA VAL A 88 -18.56 -1.00 -9.13
C VAL A 88 -19.66 -2.04 -9.35
N ALA A 89 -19.84 -2.53 -10.58
CA ALA A 89 -20.83 -3.56 -10.89
C ALA A 89 -20.58 -4.90 -10.17
N GLU A 90 -19.31 -5.24 -9.90
CA GLU A 90 -18.91 -6.43 -9.14
C GLU A 90 -19.03 -6.25 -7.61
N GLY A 91 -19.43 -5.06 -7.15
CA GLY A 91 -19.63 -4.74 -5.73
C GLY A 91 -18.36 -4.41 -4.97
N TYR A 92 -17.31 -3.92 -5.64
CA TYR A 92 -16.17 -3.32 -4.95
C TYR A 92 -16.59 -1.98 -4.34
N GLU A 93 -16.32 -1.82 -3.06
CA GLU A 93 -16.71 -0.65 -2.26
C GLU A 93 -15.52 0.27 -1.93
N CYS A 94 -14.30 -0.20 -2.20
CA CYS A 94 -13.08 0.59 -2.05
C CYS A 94 -12.14 0.35 -3.22
N ILE A 95 -11.64 1.44 -3.80
CA ILE A 95 -10.65 1.43 -4.88
C ILE A 95 -9.47 2.29 -4.43
N ILE A 96 -8.27 1.72 -4.45
CA ILE A 96 -7.03 2.40 -4.06
C ILE A 96 -6.06 2.35 -5.24
N GLY A 97 -5.48 3.48 -5.62
CA GLY A 97 -4.37 3.55 -6.57
C GLY A 97 -3.10 3.97 -5.85
N ILE A 98 -2.01 3.23 -6.03
CA ILE A 98 -0.70 3.51 -5.47
C ILE A 98 0.29 3.67 -6.60
N ARG A 99 0.99 4.80 -6.61
CA ARG A 99 1.94 5.15 -7.66
C ARG A 99 3.07 6.01 -7.11
N ASP A 100 4.22 5.91 -7.75
CA ASP A 100 5.37 6.76 -7.51
C ASP A 100 5.20 8.13 -8.18
N LEU A 101 5.76 9.18 -7.58
CA LEU A 101 5.76 10.50 -8.21
C LEU A 101 6.81 10.57 -9.33
N ALA A 102 8.00 10.01 -9.07
CA ALA A 102 9.05 9.84 -10.06
C ALA A 102 8.75 8.62 -10.95
N PRO A 103 9.35 8.52 -12.15
CA PRO A 103 10.21 9.51 -12.81
C PRO A 103 9.43 10.62 -13.53
N ASP A 104 8.10 10.48 -13.64
CA ASP A 104 7.26 11.35 -14.49
C ASP A 104 7.15 12.78 -13.97
N PHE A 105 7.23 12.98 -12.65
CA PHE A 105 7.04 14.26 -12.00
C PHE A 105 8.12 14.54 -10.95
N GLN A 106 8.41 15.82 -10.77
CA GLN A 106 9.28 16.31 -9.71
C GLN A 106 8.48 16.51 -8.40
N ARG A 107 9.17 16.48 -7.25
CA ARG A 107 8.57 16.70 -5.92
C ARG A 107 7.66 17.94 -5.86
N ASN A 108 8.10 19.06 -6.44
CA ASN A 108 7.36 20.32 -6.43
C ASN A 108 6.09 20.31 -7.31
N GLU A 109 5.86 19.25 -8.08
CA GLU A 109 4.67 19.05 -8.91
C GLU A 109 3.60 18.19 -8.23
N LEU A 110 3.88 17.61 -7.05
CA LEU A 110 2.99 16.70 -6.33
C LEU A 110 1.55 17.23 -6.21
N ILE A 111 1.39 18.50 -5.79
CA ILE A 111 0.06 19.11 -5.61
C ILE A 111 -0.69 19.16 -6.95
N LYS A 112 -0.03 19.68 -7.99
CA LYS A 112 -0.61 19.79 -9.34
C LYS A 112 -0.96 18.42 -9.92
N PHE A 113 -0.11 17.42 -9.67
CA PHE A 113 -0.34 16.05 -10.09
C PHE A 113 -1.58 15.47 -9.42
N ARG A 114 -1.70 15.60 -8.09
CA ARG A 114 -2.88 15.13 -7.33
C ARG A 114 -4.17 15.75 -7.86
N GLU A 115 -4.22 17.06 -8.04
CA GLU A 115 -5.39 17.75 -8.60
C GLU A 115 -5.79 17.21 -9.97
N LYS A 116 -4.81 17.06 -10.87
CA LYS A 116 -5.05 16.53 -12.23
C LYS A 116 -5.46 15.06 -12.23
N ALA A 117 -4.95 14.27 -11.27
CA ALA A 117 -5.27 12.85 -11.15
C ALA A 117 -6.69 12.65 -10.61
N THR A 118 -7.11 13.42 -9.61
CA THR A 118 -8.46 13.39 -9.06
C THR A 118 -9.50 13.79 -10.12
N LEU A 119 -9.27 14.85 -10.90
CA LEU A 119 -10.17 15.27 -11.98
C LEU A 119 -10.36 14.24 -13.09
N GLN A 120 -9.47 13.26 -13.16
CA GLN A 120 -9.51 12.23 -14.16
C GLN A 120 -10.34 11.02 -13.73
N LEU A 121 -10.49 10.77 -12.43
CA LEU A 121 -11.16 9.58 -11.94
C LEU A 121 -12.65 9.81 -11.77
N GLU A 122 -13.43 8.79 -12.11
CA GLU A 122 -14.83 8.70 -11.70
C GLU A 122 -14.87 8.44 -10.18
N SER A 123 -15.81 9.08 -9.48
CA SER A 123 -15.89 9.03 -8.01
C SER A 123 -17.28 8.72 -7.44
N ASP A 124 -18.25 8.42 -8.31
CA ASP A 124 -19.60 8.00 -7.93
C ASP A 124 -19.88 6.60 -8.51
N PRO A 125 -20.34 5.61 -7.72
CA PRO A 125 -20.64 5.67 -6.29
C PRO A 125 -19.44 5.44 -5.36
N VAL A 126 -18.25 5.13 -5.88
CA VAL A 126 -17.06 4.79 -5.08
C VAL A 126 -15.93 5.75 -5.41
N ASP A 127 -15.54 6.59 -4.46
CA ASP A 127 -14.44 7.54 -4.66
C ASP A 127 -13.07 6.84 -4.54
N PRO A 128 -12.24 6.77 -5.61
CA PRO A 128 -10.95 6.11 -5.53
C PRO A 128 -9.94 6.92 -4.72
N LEU A 129 -9.27 6.27 -3.76
CA LEU A 129 -8.16 6.85 -3.02
C LEU A 129 -6.86 6.75 -3.84
N LEU A 130 -6.26 7.89 -4.20
CA LEU A 130 -4.91 7.93 -4.78
C LEU A 130 -3.84 8.21 -3.71
N VAL A 131 -2.96 7.23 -3.51
CA VAL A 131 -1.78 7.30 -2.65
C VAL A 131 -0.56 7.48 -3.52
N ILE A 132 0.14 8.60 -3.36
CA ILE A 132 1.31 8.95 -4.15
C ILE A 132 2.55 8.90 -3.26
N ALA A 133 3.43 7.93 -3.50
CA ALA A 133 4.74 7.89 -2.86
C ALA A 133 5.58 9.07 -3.36
N VAL A 134 6.18 9.84 -2.45
CA VAL A 134 7.03 10.97 -2.86
C VAL A 134 8.33 10.40 -3.39
N MET A 135 8.61 10.74 -4.66
CA MET A 135 9.65 10.13 -5.49
C MET A 135 9.37 8.64 -5.77
N GLU A 136 9.67 7.73 -4.84
CA GLU A 136 9.49 6.29 -5.04
C GLU A 136 9.03 5.61 -3.73
N VAL A 137 8.37 4.45 -3.83
CA VAL A 137 7.94 3.66 -2.67
C VAL A 137 9.10 3.27 -1.75
N GLU A 138 10.32 3.14 -2.28
CA GLU A 138 11.52 2.86 -1.50
C GLU A 138 11.79 3.92 -0.42
N ALA A 139 11.26 5.15 -0.58
CA ALA A 139 11.30 6.15 0.48
C ALA A 139 10.58 5.65 1.75
N TRP A 140 9.46 4.95 1.60
CA TRP A 140 8.74 4.36 2.74
C TRP A 140 9.59 3.31 3.46
N PHE A 141 10.37 2.53 2.72
CA PHE A 141 11.25 1.51 3.29
C PHE A 141 12.41 2.14 4.04
N ILE A 142 13.02 3.20 3.50
CA ILE A 142 14.06 3.97 4.20
C ILE A 142 13.50 4.56 5.51
N GLY A 143 12.26 5.04 5.50
CA GLY A 143 11.62 5.61 6.69
C GLY A 143 11.42 4.60 7.81
N GLU A 144 11.07 3.36 7.47
CA GLU A 144 11.10 2.20 8.38
C GLU A 144 12.54 1.72 8.57
N HIS A 145 13.41 2.56 9.11
CA HIS A 145 14.84 2.29 9.18
C HIS A 145 15.24 1.03 9.98
N SER A 146 14.35 0.46 10.81
CA SER A 146 14.70 -0.69 11.63
C SER A 146 14.96 -1.97 10.82
N HIS A 147 14.42 -2.06 9.59
CA HIS A 147 14.66 -3.20 8.70
C HIS A 147 16.12 -3.36 8.30
N PHE A 148 16.91 -2.28 8.26
CA PHE A 148 18.32 -2.35 7.89
C PHE A 148 19.10 -3.30 8.82
N GLY A 149 18.92 -3.15 10.14
CA GLY A 149 19.54 -4.03 11.14
C GLY A 149 19.01 -5.48 11.09
N ARG A 150 17.77 -5.70 10.61
CA ARG A 150 17.23 -7.06 10.39
C ARG A 150 17.80 -7.74 9.15
N LEU A 151 18.24 -6.96 8.16
CA LEU A 151 18.89 -7.47 6.96
C LEU A 151 20.36 -7.81 7.20
N SER A 152 21.07 -6.99 7.99
CA SER A 152 22.43 -7.26 8.43
C SER A 152 22.79 -6.43 9.66
N GLU A 153 23.54 -7.03 10.58
CA GLU A 153 24.09 -6.35 11.77
C GLU A 153 25.07 -5.22 11.39
N ASP A 154 25.62 -5.25 10.17
CA ASP A 154 26.53 -4.21 9.64
C ASP A 154 25.80 -2.91 9.25
N LEU A 155 24.49 -2.97 9.00
CA LEU A 155 23.68 -1.82 8.59
C LEU A 155 23.16 -1.04 9.80
N THR A 156 24.09 -0.54 10.60
CA THR A 156 23.81 0.36 11.72
C THR A 156 23.48 1.77 11.25
N THR A 157 22.70 2.52 12.03
CA THR A 157 22.41 3.93 11.74
C THR A 157 23.68 4.74 11.56
N GLU A 158 24.71 4.50 12.39
CA GLU A 158 26.00 5.19 12.31
C GLU A 158 26.74 4.88 11.00
N ALA A 159 26.78 3.61 10.59
CA ALA A 159 27.40 3.21 9.32
C ALA A 159 26.67 3.83 8.12
N ILE A 160 25.34 3.85 8.17
CA ILE A 160 24.50 4.46 7.13
C ILE A 160 24.74 5.96 7.04
N LEU A 161 24.74 6.66 8.17
CA LEU A 161 24.98 8.10 8.21
C LEU A 161 26.38 8.45 7.66
N GLN A 162 27.41 7.71 8.04
CA GLN A 162 28.78 7.94 7.57
C GLN A 162 28.93 7.72 6.06
N SER A 163 28.24 6.74 5.49
CA SER A 163 28.32 6.41 4.07
C SER A 163 27.44 7.30 3.19
N THR A 164 26.23 7.59 3.65
CA THR A 164 25.18 8.19 2.80
C THR A 164 24.93 9.65 3.10
N SER A 165 25.47 10.16 4.21
CA SER A 165 25.15 11.48 4.79
C SER A 165 23.67 11.65 5.14
N ILE A 166 22.94 10.54 5.32
CA ILE A 166 21.54 10.52 5.72
C ILE A 166 21.42 9.88 7.10
N ASP A 167 20.77 10.60 8.01
CA ASP A 167 20.31 10.05 9.28
C ASP A 167 18.92 9.43 9.08
N VAL A 168 18.88 8.10 8.97
CA VAL A 168 17.66 7.33 8.71
C VAL A 168 16.67 7.36 9.87
N GLU A 169 17.08 7.76 11.07
CA GLU A 169 16.19 7.90 12.22
C GLU A 169 15.40 9.22 12.17
N THR A 170 15.96 10.26 11.57
CA THR A 170 15.41 11.63 11.64
C THR A 170 14.99 12.23 10.31
N ILE A 171 15.47 11.70 9.18
CA ILE A 171 15.17 12.26 7.86
C ILE A 171 13.67 12.20 7.53
N ASP A 172 13.16 13.29 6.97
CA ASP A 172 11.92 13.28 6.19
C ASP A 172 12.24 12.64 4.83
N VAL A 173 11.74 11.43 4.61
CA VAL A 173 12.10 10.68 3.40
C VAL A 173 11.57 11.33 2.12
N SER A 174 10.60 12.24 2.25
CA SER A 174 10.11 12.98 1.11
C SER A 174 11.22 13.82 0.47
N GLU A 175 12.26 14.21 1.22
CA GLU A 175 13.41 14.98 0.75
C GLU A 175 14.45 14.16 -0.05
N ILE A 176 14.28 12.82 -0.12
CA ILE A 176 15.20 11.95 -0.86
C ILE A 176 14.81 11.94 -2.35
N ASP A 177 15.70 12.42 -3.23
CA ASP A 177 15.41 12.54 -4.67
C ASP A 177 15.41 11.21 -5.42
N GLU A 178 16.31 10.28 -5.05
CA GLU A 178 16.42 8.95 -5.67
C GLU A 178 16.38 7.84 -4.60
N PRO A 179 15.21 7.57 -3.99
CA PRO A 179 15.10 6.62 -2.87
C PRO A 179 15.62 5.22 -3.19
N TYR A 180 15.34 4.68 -4.38
CA TYR A 180 15.86 3.37 -4.78
C TYR A 180 17.39 3.34 -4.82
N ASN A 181 18.02 4.35 -5.43
CA ASN A 181 19.49 4.43 -5.50
C ASN A 181 20.10 4.61 -4.11
N LYS A 182 19.44 5.38 -3.24
CA LYS A 182 19.87 5.55 -1.84
C LYS A 182 19.78 4.24 -1.06
N MET A 183 18.67 3.52 -1.18
CA MET A 183 18.49 2.21 -0.55
C MET A 183 19.54 1.22 -1.04
N LYS A 184 19.83 1.21 -2.35
CA LYS A 184 20.91 0.39 -2.92
C LYS A 184 22.28 0.74 -2.31
N GLN A 185 22.63 2.02 -2.21
CA GLN A 185 23.87 2.47 -1.57
C GLN A 185 23.98 1.98 -0.12
N ILE A 186 22.87 1.96 0.63
CA ILE A 186 22.84 1.44 2.00
C ILE A 186 23.10 -0.06 2.00
N TYR A 187 22.40 -0.82 1.15
CA TYR A 187 22.52 -2.28 1.12
C TYR A 187 23.92 -2.74 0.68
N ASP A 188 24.57 -1.99 -0.21
CA ASP A 188 25.94 -2.23 -0.67
C ASP A 188 26.96 -2.22 0.50
N LEU A 189 26.67 -1.52 1.62
CA LEU A 189 27.52 -1.54 2.82
C LEU A 189 27.68 -2.93 3.44
N ALA A 190 26.65 -3.76 3.32
CA ALA A 190 26.64 -5.14 3.81
C ALA A 190 26.85 -6.16 2.67
N GLY A 191 27.24 -5.70 1.47
CA GLY A 191 27.37 -6.56 0.29
C GLY A 191 26.04 -7.20 -0.16
N LEU A 192 24.92 -6.59 0.22
CA LEU A 192 23.59 -7.07 -0.11
C LEU A 192 23.17 -6.53 -1.47
N GLU A 193 22.88 -7.43 -2.41
CA GLU A 193 22.35 -7.02 -3.70
C GLU A 193 20.94 -6.41 -3.52
N CYS A 194 20.72 -5.22 -4.05
CA CYS A 194 19.43 -4.53 -4.06
C CYS A 194 19.02 -4.30 -5.51
N THR A 195 18.26 -5.24 -6.08
CA THR A 195 17.64 -5.07 -7.40
C THR A 195 16.12 -4.93 -7.29
N LYS A 196 15.46 -4.55 -8.39
CA LYS A 196 13.98 -4.60 -8.52
C LYS A 196 13.47 -6.03 -8.80
N SER A 197 14.25 -7.07 -8.47
CA SER A 197 13.81 -8.47 -8.61
C SER A 197 12.78 -8.84 -7.54
N ARG A 198 11.95 -9.84 -7.83
CA ARG A 198 10.96 -10.36 -6.88
C ARG A 198 11.59 -10.76 -5.54
N ALA A 199 12.68 -11.53 -5.60
CA ALA A 199 13.31 -12.10 -4.42
C ALA A 199 13.89 -11.01 -3.51
N ASP A 200 14.50 -9.98 -4.10
CA ASP A 200 15.06 -8.86 -3.33
C ASP A 200 13.97 -8.04 -2.68
N VAL A 201 12.89 -7.75 -3.41
CA VAL A 201 11.72 -7.04 -2.87
C VAL A 201 11.06 -7.84 -1.75
N GLU A 202 10.85 -9.15 -1.93
CA GLU A 202 10.26 -10.01 -0.89
C GLU A 202 11.15 -10.06 0.37
N ARG A 203 12.47 -10.09 0.20
CA ARG A 203 13.43 -10.02 1.32
C ARG A 203 13.34 -8.67 2.03
N THR A 204 13.36 -7.55 1.31
CA THR A 204 13.25 -6.21 1.89
C THR A 204 11.94 -6.06 2.64
N VAL A 205 10.81 -6.34 1.99
CA VAL A 205 9.48 -6.22 2.61
C VAL A 205 9.32 -7.19 3.78
N GLY A 206 9.90 -8.39 3.70
CA GLY A 206 9.90 -9.36 4.80
C GLY A 206 10.73 -8.93 6.01
N ALA A 207 11.68 -8.01 5.84
CA ALA A 207 12.47 -7.42 6.92
C ALA A 207 11.83 -6.15 7.53
N LEU A 208 10.83 -5.56 6.87
CA LEU A 208 10.10 -4.41 7.40
C LEU A 208 9.35 -4.78 8.67
N ASP A 209 9.37 -3.88 9.64
CA ASP A 209 8.50 -3.91 10.80
C ASP A 209 7.32 -3.00 10.57
N PHE A 210 6.21 -3.62 10.17
CA PHE A 210 4.98 -2.91 9.92
C PHE A 210 4.42 -2.23 11.17
N ALA A 211 4.69 -2.73 12.38
CA ALA A 211 4.27 -2.04 13.60
C ALA A 211 5.02 -0.73 13.74
N HIS A 212 6.34 -0.74 13.56
CA HIS A 212 7.16 0.47 13.55
C HIS A 212 6.82 1.41 12.38
N LEU A 213 6.49 0.87 11.19
CA LEU A 213 6.09 1.67 10.03
C LEU A 213 4.76 2.42 10.26
N THR A 214 3.83 1.80 11.00
CA THR A 214 2.53 2.39 11.32
C THR A 214 2.54 3.24 12.60
N ASP A 215 3.64 3.27 13.34
CA ASP A 215 3.79 4.12 14.52
C ASP A 215 3.69 5.62 14.13
N PRO A 216 2.99 6.46 14.92
CA PRO A 216 2.84 7.88 14.61
C PRO A 216 4.16 8.63 14.39
N ALA A 217 5.23 8.29 15.10
CA ALA A 217 6.53 8.95 14.95
C ALA A 217 7.13 8.63 13.58
N THR A 218 7.14 7.35 13.17
CA THR A 218 7.59 6.95 11.83
C THR A 218 6.69 7.53 10.74
N LEU A 219 5.36 7.43 10.88
CA LEU A 219 4.41 7.98 9.91
C LEU A 219 4.59 9.49 9.66
N SER A 220 5.05 10.25 10.66
CA SER A 220 5.34 11.68 10.48
C SER A 220 6.49 11.95 9.51
N ARG A 221 7.43 11.00 9.35
CA ARG A 221 8.57 11.07 8.43
C ARG A 221 8.28 10.44 7.07
N VAL A 222 7.29 9.55 6.99
CA VAL A 222 6.77 8.91 5.76
C VAL A 222 5.32 9.33 5.49
N GLU A 223 5.05 10.64 5.55
CA GLU A 223 3.68 11.19 5.52
C GLU A 223 2.86 10.75 4.28
N SER A 224 3.54 10.48 3.16
CA SER A 224 2.91 9.99 1.92
C SER A 224 2.28 8.59 2.05
N LEU A 225 2.71 7.77 3.02
CA LEU A 225 2.12 6.47 3.32
C LEU A 225 0.84 6.58 4.17
N ARG A 226 0.70 7.65 4.96
CA ARG A 226 -0.39 7.81 5.94
C ARG A 226 -1.80 7.56 5.35
N PRO A 227 -2.16 8.07 4.15
CA PRO A 227 -3.49 7.83 3.59
C PRO A 227 -3.80 6.33 3.38
N LEU A 228 -2.80 5.53 2.98
CA LEU A 228 -2.96 4.09 2.80
C LEU A 228 -3.19 3.39 4.14
N VAL A 229 -2.34 3.69 5.14
CA VAL A 229 -2.44 3.08 6.47
C VAL A 229 -3.77 3.43 7.12
N ASN A 230 -4.18 4.70 7.08
CA ASN A 230 -5.46 5.14 7.61
C ASN A 230 -6.62 4.42 6.93
N LYS A 231 -6.61 4.32 5.59
CA LYS A 231 -7.71 3.68 4.85
C LYS A 231 -7.81 2.20 5.14
N LEU A 232 -6.69 1.49 5.16
CA LEU A 232 -6.69 0.06 5.48
C LEU A 232 -7.09 -0.19 6.95
N THR A 233 -6.64 0.65 7.88
CA THR A 233 -7.04 0.56 9.30
C THR A 233 -8.54 0.77 9.47
N GLU A 234 -9.10 1.85 8.88
CA GLU A 234 -10.54 2.13 8.86
C GLU A 234 -11.34 0.92 8.35
N LEU A 235 -10.92 0.31 7.24
CA LEU A 235 -11.60 -0.85 6.66
C LEU A 235 -11.72 -2.03 7.65
N PHE A 236 -10.67 -2.29 8.42
CA PHE A 236 -10.63 -3.38 9.41
C PHE A 236 -11.33 -3.01 10.74
N GLU A 237 -11.40 -1.73 11.09
CA GLU A 237 -12.07 -1.21 12.30
C GLU A 237 -13.59 -1.04 12.13
N ASP A 238 -14.06 -0.71 10.91
CA ASP A 238 -15.47 -0.47 10.57
C ASP A 238 -16.42 -1.66 10.83
N GLY A 239 -15.91 -2.80 11.32
CA GLY A 239 -16.67 -3.96 11.76
C GLY A 239 -16.68 -4.21 13.27
N LEU A 240 -16.22 -3.25 14.10
CA LEU A 240 -16.20 -3.35 15.58
C LEU A 240 -17.35 -2.58 16.25
N VAL A 241 -18.07 -1.74 15.52
CA VAL A 241 -19.26 -1.07 16.05
C VAL A 241 -20.42 -2.08 15.98
N ALA A 242 -20.65 -2.80 17.08
CA ALA A 242 -21.88 -3.56 17.24
C ALA A 242 -23.08 -2.63 17.02
N PRO A 243 -24.15 -3.07 16.34
CA PRO A 243 -25.37 -2.29 16.29
C PRO A 243 -25.81 -2.04 17.73
N VAL A 244 -25.99 -0.76 18.08
CA VAL A 244 -26.70 -0.38 19.31
C VAL A 244 -28.06 -1.05 19.19
N VAL A 245 -28.26 -2.09 20.00
CA VAL A 245 -29.57 -2.71 20.12
C VAL A 245 -30.45 -1.65 20.75
N ASP A 246 -31.32 -1.04 19.95
CA ASP A 246 -32.43 -0.26 20.45
C ASP A 246 -33.21 -1.18 21.40
N VAL A 247 -33.11 -0.90 22.69
CA VAL A 247 -33.94 -1.56 23.69
C VAL A 247 -35.36 -1.04 23.47
N GLU A 248 -36.11 -1.73 22.63
CA GLU A 248 -37.56 -1.58 22.55
C GLU A 248 -38.15 -1.87 23.93
N ASP A 249 -38.64 -0.78 24.54
CA ASP A 249 -39.89 -0.68 25.29
C ASP A 249 -40.47 -2.01 25.82
N VAL A 250 -39.90 -2.52 26.92
CA VAL A 250 -40.54 -3.58 27.70
C VAL A 250 -41.60 -2.91 28.58
N GLY A 251 -42.82 -2.97 28.10
CA GLY A 251 -44.01 -2.44 28.74
C GLY A 251 -44.16 -2.82 30.21
N LEU A 252 -44.42 -1.80 31.03
CA LEU A 252 -44.94 -1.94 32.38
C LEU A 252 -46.39 -2.43 32.32
N ALA A 253 -46.57 -3.74 32.45
CA ALA A 253 -47.79 -4.32 32.97
C ALA A 253 -47.61 -4.51 34.48
N GLU A 254 -48.01 -3.53 35.28
CA GLU A 254 -48.29 -3.74 36.71
C GLU A 254 -49.80 -3.77 36.94
N SER A 255 -50.26 -4.95 37.29
CA SER A 255 -51.53 -5.26 37.90
C SER A 255 -51.65 -4.65 39.30
N LEU A 256 -52.72 -3.88 39.54
CA LEU A 256 -53.45 -3.77 40.82
C LEU A 256 -54.93 -3.47 40.52
#